data_AF-A0A8T4J3L2-F1
#
_entry.id   AF-A0A8T4J3L2-F1
#
_cell.length_a   1.000
_cell.length_b   1.000
_cell.length_c   1.000
_cell.angle_alpha   90.00
_cell.angle_beta   90.00
_cell.angle_gamma   90.00
#
_symmetry.space_group_name_H-M   'P 1'
#
loop_
_entity.id
_entity.type
_entity.pdbx_description
1 polymer ?
#
loop_
_entity_poly.entity_id
_entity_poly.type
_entity_poly.pdbx_seq_one_letter_code
_entity_poly.pdbx_strand_id
1 'polypeptide(L)' 'MTVTLDSPHNRNALSARLVRELHAALDQAAADAETRAVLLTHTGNTFCAGADLREGSGTPHELATLLRAL' A
#
# COMPACT_ATOMS: atom_id res chain seq x y z
N MET A 1 6.80 2.85 13.42
CA MET A 1 7.18 1.95 12.31
C MET A 1 7.25 2.73 10.99
N THR A 2 8.17 2.38 10.07
CA THR A 2 8.23 2.98 8.72
C THR A 2 7.92 1.91 7.67
N VAL A 3 7.02 2.21 6.75
CA VAL A 3 6.67 1.39 5.59
C VAL A 3 7.03 2.15 4.32
N THR A 4 7.80 1.53 3.43
CA THR A 4 8.27 2.15 2.20
C THR A 4 7.68 1.42 1.00
N LEU A 5 6.93 2.13 0.16
CA LEU A 5 6.51 1.61 -1.14
C LEU A 5 7.75 1.53 -2.06
N ASP A 6 8.07 0.31 -2.52
CA ASP A 6 9.24 0.05 -3.35
C ASP A 6 8.88 -0.68 -4.65
N SER A 7 8.37 0.11 -5.59
CA SER A 7 8.08 -0.30 -6.96
C SER A 7 8.33 0.87 -7.92
N PRO A 8 9.54 1.45 -7.95
CA PRO A 8 9.80 2.71 -8.65
C PRO A 8 9.60 2.59 -10.18
N HIS A 9 9.81 1.40 -10.74
CA HIS A 9 9.60 1.10 -12.16
C HIS A 9 8.15 1.33 -12.62
N ASN A 10 7.17 1.24 -11.71
CA ASN A 10 5.76 1.47 -11.99
C ASN A 10 5.21 2.73 -11.29
N ARG A 11 6.10 3.63 -10.84
CA ARG A 11 5.77 4.82 -10.03
C ARG A 11 5.01 4.47 -8.74
N ASN A 12 5.37 3.35 -8.12
CA ASN A 12 4.74 2.85 -6.90
C ASN A 12 3.21 2.69 -7.04
N ALA A 13 2.74 2.26 -8.22
CA ALA A 13 1.32 1.95 -8.40
C ALA A 13 0.94 0.73 -7.54
N LEU A 14 -0.23 0.79 -6.91
CA LEU A 14 -0.78 -0.22 -6.01
C LEU A 14 -1.24 -1.44 -6.81
N SER A 15 -0.28 -2.29 -7.15
CA SER A 15 -0.53 -3.64 -7.66
C SER A 15 -1.11 -4.53 -6.57
N ALA A 16 -1.69 -5.67 -6.96
CA ALA A 16 -2.20 -6.64 -6.00
C ALA A 16 -1.11 -7.13 -5.04
N ARG A 17 0.14 -7.24 -5.51
CA ARG A 17 1.30 -7.54 -4.67
C ARG A 17 1.54 -6.45 -3.63
N LEU A 18 1.68 -5.20 -4.07
CA LEU A 18 2.04 -4.08 -3.19
C LEU A 18 0.94 -3.83 -2.14
N VAL A 19 -0.32 -4.00 -2.53
CA VAL A 19 -1.47 -3.95 -1.62
C VAL A 19 -1.37 -5.03 -0.53
N ARG A 20 -1.14 -6.30 -0.90
CA ARG A 20 -0.99 -7.38 0.11
C ARG A 20 0.17 -7.12 1.07
N GLU A 21 1.30 -6.64 0.56
CA GLU A 21 2.46 -6.31 1.39
C GLU A 21 2.19 -5.13 2.33
N LEU A 22 1.50 -4.09 1.85
CA LEU A 22 1.08 -2.96 2.68
C LEU A 22 0.12 -3.40 3.79
N HIS A 23 -0.86 -4.25 3.48
CA HIS A 23 -1.75 -4.85 4.48
C HIS A 23 -0.97 -5.60 5.56
N ALA A 24 -0.07 -6.50 5.16
CA ALA A 24 0.73 -7.27 6.11
C ALA A 24 1.58 -6.36 7.02
N ALA A 25 2.14 -5.27 6.48
CA ALA A 25 2.89 -4.30 7.27
C ALA A 25 2.00 -3.53 8.26
N LEU A 26 0.77 -3.18 7.87
CA LEU A 26 -0.20 -2.54 8.75
C LEU A 26 -0.71 -3.49 9.84
N ASP A 27 -0.92 -4.78 9.53
CA ASP A 27 -1.28 -5.80 10.52
C ASP A 27 -0.17 -5.99 11.57
N GLN A 28 1.10 -5.98 11.12
CA GLN A 28 2.25 -6.00 12.03
C GLN A 28 2.29 -4.75 12.93
N ALA A 29 2.06 -3.57 12.37
CA ALA A 29 1.99 -2.33 13.12
C ALA A 29 0.86 -2.34 14.16
N ALA A 30 -0.29 -2.91 13.82
CA ALA A 30 -1.46 -3.02 14.71
C ALA A 30 -1.24 -4.02 15.85
N ALA A 31 -0.46 -5.07 15.62
CA ALA A 31 -0.13 -6.07 16.63
C ALA A 31 0.98 -5.62 17.61
N ASP A 32 1.75 -4.58 17.24
CA ASP A 32 2.84 -4.05 18.05
C ASP A 32 2.36 -2.93 18.99
N ALA A 33 2.28 -3.24 20.28
CA ALA A 33 1.85 -2.29 21.32
C ALA A 33 2.75 -1.05 21.46
N GLU A 34 4.01 -1.11 21.00
CA GLU A 34 4.93 0.02 21.03
C GLU A 34 4.76 0.95 19.81
N THR A 35 4.07 0.48 18.76
CA THR A 35 3.84 1.28 17.56
C THR A 35 2.74 2.31 17.79
N ARG A 36 3.14 3.58 17.92
CA ARG A 36 2.22 4.73 18.10
C ARG A 36 1.84 5.43 16.80
N ALA A 37 2.64 5.25 15.75
CA ALA A 37 2.42 5.83 14.43
C ALA A 37 3.16 5.03 13.34
N VAL A 38 2.59 5.03 12.14
CA VAL A 38 3.20 4.47 10.94
C VAL A 38 3.54 5.60 9.97
N LEU A 39 4.82 5.70 9.61
CA LEU A 39 5.26 6.54 8.50
C LEU A 39 5.16 5.72 7.21
N LEU A 40 4.21 6.07 6.34
CA LEU A 40 4.16 5.54 4.98
C LEU A 40 4.96 6.49 4.06
N THR A 41 5.97 5.95 3.38
CA THR A 41 6.85 6.69 2.47
C THR A 41 7.14 5.87 1.21
N HIS A 42 8.09 6.31 0.39
CA HIS A 42 8.33 5.74 -0.93
C HIS A 42 9.82 5.73 -1.32
N THR A 43 10.19 4.81 -2.21
CA THR A 43 11.43 4.91 -2.98
C THR A 43 11.24 5.74 -4.24
N GLY A 44 12.34 6.27 -4.80
CA GLY A 44 12.32 7.10 -6.00
C GLY A 44 11.62 8.45 -5.79
N ASN A 45 11.20 9.07 -6.89
CA ASN A 45 10.73 10.47 -6.90
C ASN A 45 9.20 10.60 -6.90
N THR A 46 8.46 9.50 -6.77
CA THR A 46 6.99 9.50 -6.80
C THR A 46 6.47 8.67 -5.64
N PHE A 47 5.58 9.26 -4.84
CA PHE A 47 4.97 8.56 -3.71
C PHE A 47 4.20 7.31 -4.16
N CYS A 48 3.12 7.51 -4.92
CA CYS A 48 2.26 6.45 -5.42
C CYS A 48 1.43 6.99 -6.60
N ALA A 49 1.31 6.21 -7.67
CA ALA A 49 0.51 6.56 -8.84
C ALA A 49 -0.98 6.18 -8.73
N GLY A 50 -1.42 5.65 -7.59
CA GLY A 50 -2.77 5.11 -7.39
C GLY A 50 -2.87 3.63 -7.74
N ALA A 51 -4.07 3.14 -8.07
CA ALA A 51 -4.30 1.74 -8.46
C ALA A 51 -3.52 1.36 -9.72
N ASP A 52 -2.94 0.16 -9.77
CA ASP A 52 -2.33 -0.34 -11.01
C ASP A 52 -3.40 -0.85 -11.98
N LEU A 53 -3.83 0.04 -12.89
CA LEU A 53 -4.86 -0.26 -13.89
C LEU A 53 -4.40 -1.28 -14.96
N ARG A 54 -3.11 -1.65 -15.02
CA ARG A 54 -2.62 -2.70 -15.93
C ARG A 54 -2.86 -4.10 -15.37
N GLU A 55 -2.96 -4.22 -14.05
CA GLU A 55 -3.45 -5.44 -13.39
C GLU A 55 -4.98 -5.43 -13.28
N GLY A 56 -5.61 -4.28 -13.54
CA GLY A 56 -7.05 -4.03 -13.47
C GLY A 56 -7.86 -4.58 -14.64
N SER A 57 -8.07 -5.89 -14.68
CA SER A 57 -9.42 -6.43 -14.93
C SER A 57 -10.23 -6.58 -13.64
N GLY A 58 -9.63 -6.27 -12.47
CA GLY A 58 -10.30 -6.19 -11.18
C GLY A 58 -11.11 -4.89 -11.04
N THR A 59 -12.41 -5.04 -10.77
CA THR A 59 -13.37 -3.93 -10.71
C THR A 59 -13.00 -2.88 -9.65
N PRO A 60 -13.37 -1.58 -9.85
CA PRO A 60 -13.14 -0.47 -8.90
C PRO A 60 -13.56 -0.68 -7.44
N HIS A 61 -14.22 -1.80 -7.13
CA HIS A 61 -14.76 -2.13 -5.83
C HIS A 61 -13.71 -2.56 -4.81
N GLU A 62 -12.63 -3.21 -5.21
CA GLU A 62 -11.61 -3.72 -4.27
C GLU A 62 -10.86 -2.59 -3.56
N LEU A 63 -10.46 -1.54 -4.28
CA LEU A 63 -9.83 -0.36 -3.69
C LEU A 63 -10.78 0.36 -2.72
N ALA A 64 -12.08 0.43 -3.06
CA ALA A 64 -13.08 1.05 -2.21
C ALA A 64 -13.34 0.25 -0.93
N THR A 65 -13.29 -1.09 -0.99
CA THR A 65 -13.36 -1.96 0.19
C THR A 65 -12.14 -1.77 1.09
N LEU A 66 -10.97 -1.62 0.48
CA LEU A 66 -9.71 -1.36 1.17
C LEU A 66 -9.73 -0.06 1.99
N LEU A 67 -10.26 1.01 1.39
CA LEU A 67 -10.41 2.31 2.05
C LEU A 67 -11.47 2.31 3.17
N ARG A 68 -12.37 1.33 3.20
CA ARG A 68 -13.42 1.20 4.22
C ARG A 68 -13.00 0.30 5.39
N ALA A 69 -11.91 -0.44 5.26
CA ALA A 69 -11.40 -1.36 6.28
C ALA A 69 -10.31 -0.73 7.16
N LEU A 70 -9.91 0.50 6.85
CA LEU A 70 -9.06 1.39 7.66
C LEU A 70 -9.95 2.35 8.46
#